data_AF-G9MDV5-F1
#
_entry.id   AF-G9MDV5-F1
#
_cell.length_a   1.000
_cell.length_b   1.000
_cell.length_c   1.000
_cell.angle_alpha   90.00
_cell.angle_beta   90.00
_cell.angle_gamma   90.00
#
_symmetry.space_group_name_H-M   'P 1'
#
loop_
_entity.id
_entity.type
_entity.pdbx_description
1 polymer ?
#
loop_
_entity_poly.entity_id
_entity_poly.type
_entity_poly.pdbx_seq_one_letter_code
_entity_poly.pdbx_strand_id
1 'polypeptide(L)'
;MYLCLYFLVATALAHSWVERLMVIDTSGKMTGQPGYIRGTVTRLDPLFNDFQMQHLLPATNENEVSESDRMCKNSQTFGNYSTTLPALWAKPGSYIALQHQENGHVTLPENSPQKESSGMIYIYGTSNPSEDDTLRSIHRVWDCNGRGGDGRGRLLAVRPFDDGQCYQINNGNISRSRQAAYPKKKLLIHQRLLYHLL
;
A
#
# COMPACT_ATOMS: atom_id res chain seq x y z
N MET A 1 43.93 12.48 13.32
CA MET A 1 43.27 11.91 12.12
C MET A 1 41.79 11.77 12.46
N TYR A 2 40.95 12.70 12.01
CA TYR A 2 39.51 12.70 12.35
C TYR A 2 38.81 11.64 11.51
N LEU A 3 38.24 10.64 12.18
CA LEU A 3 37.43 9.59 11.55
C LEU A 3 36.05 10.18 11.23
N CYS A 4 35.84 10.64 9.98
CA CYS A 4 34.50 11.00 9.51
C CYS A 4 33.63 9.74 9.42
N LEU A 5 32.68 9.61 10.34
CA LEU A 5 31.59 8.63 10.22
C LEU A 5 30.68 9.07 9.07
N TYR A 6 30.80 8.42 7.91
CA TYR A 6 29.81 8.52 6.85
C TYR A 6 28.58 7.70 7.25
N PHE A 7 27.52 8.36 7.68
CA PHE A 7 26.20 7.75 7.74
C PHE A 7 25.74 7.50 6.29
N LEU A 8 25.82 6.24 5.85
CA LEU A 8 25.12 5.79 4.66
C LEU A 8 23.62 5.82 4.97
N VAL A 9 22.95 6.91 4.60
CA VAL A 9 21.48 6.98 4.61
C VAL A 9 20.99 5.98 3.58
N ALA A 10 20.42 4.87 4.06
CA ALA A 10 19.82 3.88 3.19
C ALA A 10 18.62 4.48 2.47
N THR A 11 18.68 4.57 1.14
CA THR A 11 17.53 4.94 0.33
C THR A 11 16.54 3.78 0.35
N ALA A 12 15.46 3.93 1.10
CA ALA A 12 14.36 2.99 1.06
C ALA A 12 13.59 3.19 -0.26
N LEU A 13 13.98 2.48 -1.31
CA LEU A 13 13.12 2.24 -2.46
C LEU A 13 11.95 1.37 -1.98
N ALA A 14 10.83 2.03 -1.67
CA ALA A 14 9.58 1.40 -1.29
C ALA A 14 8.59 1.62 -2.43
N HIS A 15 8.01 0.53 -2.92
CA HIS A 15 6.97 0.55 -3.94
C HIS A 15 5.88 -0.33 -3.39
N SER A 16 4.72 0.27 -3.17
CA SER A 16 3.52 -0.49 -2.93
C SER A 16 2.29 0.27 -3.38
N TRP A 17 1.31 -0.48 -3.86
CA TRP A 17 0.00 0.05 -4.18
C TRP A 17 -1.09 -0.97 -3.83
N VAL A 18 -2.27 -0.41 -3.57
CA VAL A 18 -3.47 -1.22 -3.36
C VAL A 18 -3.96 -1.70 -4.72
N GLU A 19 -3.93 -3.01 -4.92
CA GLU A 19 -4.34 -3.70 -6.14
C GLU A 19 -5.86 -3.79 -6.26
N ARG A 20 -6.55 -3.87 -5.13
CA ARG A 20 -8.01 -4.05 -5.06
C ARG A 20 -8.53 -3.69 -3.69
N LEU A 21 -9.78 -3.24 -3.64
CA LEU A 21 -10.51 -3.01 -2.40
C LEU A 21 -11.78 -3.85 -2.40
N MET A 22 -12.15 -4.39 -1.25
CA MET A 22 -13.39 -5.16 -1.05
C MET A 22 -14.10 -4.70 0.21
N VAL A 23 -15.44 -4.69 0.18
CA VAL A 23 -16.23 -4.60 1.42
C VAL A 23 -16.18 -5.94 2.14
N ILE A 24 -16.06 -5.90 3.47
CA ILE A 24 -16.13 -7.06 4.35
C ILE A 24 -17.38 -6.97 5.20
N ASP A 25 -18.13 -8.08 5.25
CA ASP A 25 -19.28 -8.22 6.15
C ASP A 25 -18.84 -8.60 7.58
N THR A 26 -19.78 -8.61 8.51
CA THR A 26 -19.51 -8.93 9.92
C THR A 26 -19.03 -10.36 10.15
N SER A 27 -19.13 -11.25 9.16
CA SER A 27 -18.57 -12.61 9.21
C SER A 27 -17.11 -12.68 8.73
N GLY A 28 -16.53 -11.56 8.29
CA GLY A 28 -15.19 -11.50 7.72
C GLY A 28 -15.14 -11.88 6.24
N LYS A 29 -16.29 -12.04 5.58
CA LYS A 29 -16.37 -12.42 4.18
C LYS A 29 -16.37 -11.19 3.28
N MET A 30 -15.62 -11.25 2.19
CA MET A 30 -15.65 -10.23 1.14
C MET A 30 -16.98 -10.28 0.39
N THR A 31 -17.64 -9.14 0.25
CA THR A 31 -18.96 -8.99 -0.38
C THR A 31 -18.95 -7.84 -1.38
N GLY A 32 -19.96 -7.82 -2.27
CA GLY A 32 -20.10 -6.78 -3.27
C GLY A 32 -19.13 -6.90 -4.45
N GLN A 33 -19.04 -5.83 -5.23
CA GLN A 33 -18.09 -5.71 -6.35
C GLN A 33 -16.75 -5.15 -5.85
N PRO A 34 -15.62 -5.55 -6.47
CA PRO A 34 -14.34 -4.96 -6.16
C PRO A 34 -14.28 -3.49 -6.56
N GLY A 35 -13.51 -2.72 -5.80
CA GLY A 35 -13.05 -1.39 -6.19
C GLY A 35 -11.55 -1.36 -6.42
N TYR A 36 -11.09 -0.32 -7.07
CA TYR A 36 -9.70 -0.13 -7.45
C TYR A 36 -9.20 1.27 -7.06
N ILE A 37 -7.90 1.48 -7.11
CA ILE A 37 -7.32 2.83 -6.98
C ILE A 37 -7.46 3.58 -8.31
N ARG A 38 -7.34 4.92 -8.27
CA ARG A 38 -7.34 5.74 -9.49
C ARG A 38 -6.18 5.33 -10.40
N GLY A 39 -6.42 5.34 -11.70
CA GLY A 39 -5.42 5.03 -12.73
C GLY A 39 -4.88 3.60 -12.66
N THR A 40 -5.64 2.65 -12.10
CA THR A 40 -5.19 1.25 -12.01
C THR A 40 -4.94 0.66 -13.39
N VAL A 41 -3.76 0.07 -13.57
CA VAL A 41 -3.45 -0.82 -14.69
C VAL A 41 -3.51 -2.25 -14.18
N THR A 42 -4.31 -3.10 -14.81
CA THR A 42 -4.50 -4.48 -14.36
C THR A 42 -3.29 -5.35 -14.73
N ARG A 43 -2.88 -6.25 -13.85
CA ARG A 43 -1.87 -7.29 -14.14
C ARG A 43 -2.27 -8.27 -15.24
N LEU A 44 -3.53 -8.26 -15.66
CA LEU A 44 -4.01 -9.04 -16.80
C LEU A 44 -3.72 -8.35 -18.14
N ASP A 45 -3.34 -7.08 -18.14
CA ASP A 45 -2.90 -6.37 -19.34
C ASP A 45 -1.54 -6.95 -19.78
N PRO A 46 -1.38 -7.43 -21.03
CA PRO A 46 -0.11 -7.94 -21.53
C PRO A 46 1.04 -6.91 -21.49
N LEU A 47 0.72 -5.61 -21.44
CA LEU A 47 1.68 -4.51 -21.37
C LEU A 47 1.96 -4.07 -19.93
N PHE A 48 1.33 -4.72 -18.94
CA PHE A 48 1.51 -4.38 -17.54
C PHE A 48 2.98 -4.46 -17.13
N ASN A 49 3.44 -3.43 -16.44
CA ASN A 49 4.69 -3.45 -15.69
C ASN A 49 4.55 -2.62 -14.40
N ASP A 50 5.29 -3.01 -13.37
CA ASP A 50 5.19 -2.42 -12.03
C ASP A 50 5.47 -0.90 -12.03
N PHE A 51 6.30 -0.38 -12.95
CA PHE A 51 6.60 1.06 -13.06
C PHE A 51 5.37 1.91 -13.39
N GLN A 52 4.33 1.34 -13.99
CA GLN A 52 3.09 2.07 -14.27
C GLN A 52 2.35 2.45 -12.98
N MET A 53 2.47 1.62 -11.94
CA MET A 53 1.77 1.77 -10.67
C MET A 53 2.64 2.35 -9.55
N GLN A 54 3.95 2.20 -9.66
CA GLN A 54 4.93 2.67 -8.69
C GLN A 54 4.95 4.21 -8.56
N HIS A 55 4.86 4.70 -7.33
CA HIS A 55 5.06 6.11 -6.97
C HIS A 55 6.30 6.24 -6.09
N LEU A 56 7.42 6.63 -6.72
CA LEU A 56 8.70 6.82 -6.05
C LEU A 56 8.79 8.22 -5.45
N LEU A 57 9.13 8.28 -4.15
CA LEU A 57 9.37 9.52 -3.43
C LEU A 57 10.72 9.47 -2.69
N PRO A 58 11.48 10.57 -2.60
CA PRO A 58 11.23 11.84 -3.29
C PRO A 58 11.29 11.69 -4.82
N ALA A 59 10.54 12.53 -5.54
CA ALA A 59 10.47 12.46 -7.00
C ALA A 59 11.79 12.88 -7.68
N THR A 60 12.61 13.66 -6.98
CA THR A 60 13.98 14.02 -7.35
C THR A 60 14.96 13.04 -6.70
N ASN A 61 16.21 12.94 -7.21
CA ASN A 61 17.29 12.13 -6.60
C ASN A 61 17.76 12.69 -5.23
N GLU A 62 16.88 13.35 -4.50
CA GLU A 62 17.11 13.86 -3.16
C GLU A 62 17.05 12.69 -2.16
N ASN A 63 17.64 12.90 -0.99
CA ASN A 63 17.63 11.89 0.08
C ASN A 63 16.40 12.02 1.00
N GLU A 64 15.57 13.06 0.80
CA GLU A 64 14.45 13.38 1.67
C GLU A 64 13.21 13.76 0.87
N VAL A 65 12.05 13.31 1.32
CA VAL A 65 10.75 13.78 0.84
C VAL A 65 10.68 15.30 1.03
N SER A 66 10.30 16.04 0.02
CA SER A 66 10.14 17.50 -0.01
C SER A 66 8.70 17.95 0.23
N GLU A 67 8.46 19.26 0.35
CA GLU A 67 7.10 19.82 0.46
C GLU A 67 6.26 19.65 -0.81
N SER A 68 6.90 19.47 -1.98
CA SER A 68 6.22 19.30 -3.27
C SER A 68 5.96 17.84 -3.64
N ASP A 69 6.46 16.89 -2.85
CA ASP A 69 6.22 15.47 -3.09
C ASP A 69 4.76 15.10 -2.81
N ARG A 70 4.02 14.96 -3.91
CA ARG A 70 2.58 14.64 -3.89
C ARG A 70 2.32 13.28 -3.28
N MET A 71 1.23 13.18 -2.53
CA MET A 71 0.74 11.94 -1.94
C MET A 71 0.33 10.93 -3.02
N CYS A 72 -0.26 11.42 -4.12
CA CYS A 72 -0.67 10.60 -5.25
C CYS A 72 0.31 10.72 -6.42
N LYS A 73 0.49 9.63 -7.17
CA LYS A 73 1.14 9.66 -8.48
C LYS A 73 0.35 10.53 -9.46
N ASN A 74 1.04 11.19 -10.40
CA ASN A 74 0.41 12.04 -11.41
C ASN A 74 -0.66 11.30 -12.25
N SER A 75 -0.51 9.99 -12.49
CA SER A 75 -1.53 9.20 -13.19
C SER A 75 -2.71 8.77 -12.30
N GLN A 76 -2.71 9.15 -11.03
CA GLN A 76 -3.69 8.73 -10.02
C GLN A 76 -4.33 9.95 -9.32
N THR A 77 -4.30 11.11 -9.97
CA THR A 77 -5.05 12.31 -9.59
C THR A 77 -6.56 12.10 -9.79
N PHE A 78 -7.38 13.13 -9.54
CA PHE A 78 -8.83 12.95 -9.45
C PHE A 78 -9.48 12.43 -10.74
N GLY A 79 -10.59 11.71 -10.57
CA GLY A 79 -11.47 11.32 -11.67
C GLY A 79 -10.92 10.25 -12.61
N ASN A 80 -9.68 9.79 -12.44
CA ASN A 80 -9.10 8.78 -13.31
C ASN A 80 -9.53 7.35 -12.96
N TYR A 81 -10.82 7.04 -13.10
CA TYR A 81 -11.35 5.68 -12.98
C TYR A 81 -11.83 5.19 -14.34
N SER A 82 -11.57 3.91 -14.66
CA SER A 82 -12.19 3.28 -15.82
C SER A 82 -13.51 2.62 -15.42
N THR A 83 -14.39 2.41 -16.40
CA THR A 83 -15.65 1.67 -16.18
C THR A 83 -15.39 0.20 -15.83
N THR A 84 -14.26 -0.36 -16.27
CA THR A 84 -13.87 -1.76 -16.01
C THR A 84 -13.17 -1.95 -14.67
N LEU A 85 -12.57 -0.90 -14.12
CA LEU A 85 -11.87 -0.88 -12.82
C LEU A 85 -12.39 0.30 -11.98
N PRO A 86 -13.65 0.22 -11.50
CA PRO A 86 -14.31 1.34 -10.84
C PRO A 86 -13.80 1.57 -9.41
N ALA A 87 -14.12 2.73 -8.86
CA ALA A 87 -13.95 3.01 -7.43
C ALA A 87 -14.79 2.05 -6.57
N LEU A 88 -14.33 1.75 -5.35
CA LEU A 88 -15.14 0.98 -4.40
C LEU A 88 -16.37 1.78 -3.98
N TRP A 89 -17.52 1.11 -3.95
CA TRP A 89 -18.71 1.62 -3.28
C TRP A 89 -18.92 0.86 -1.96
N ALA A 90 -18.97 1.60 -0.85
CA ALA A 90 -19.18 1.05 0.48
C ALA A 90 -20.15 1.94 1.28
N LYS A 91 -20.95 1.34 2.15
CA LYS A 91 -21.84 2.09 3.04
C LYS A 91 -21.03 2.66 4.21
N PRO A 92 -21.45 3.78 4.82
CA PRO A 92 -20.87 4.24 6.08
C PRO A 92 -20.87 3.12 7.13
N GLY A 93 -19.73 2.92 7.80
CA GLY A 93 -19.55 1.86 8.80
C GLY A 93 -19.23 0.46 8.25
N SER A 94 -19.13 0.30 6.92
CA SER A 94 -18.62 -0.94 6.33
C SER A 94 -17.14 -1.14 6.64
N TYR A 95 -16.75 -2.39 6.91
CA TYR A 95 -15.34 -2.76 6.93
C TYR A 95 -14.81 -2.89 5.51
N ILE A 96 -13.58 -2.43 5.28
CA ILE A 96 -12.94 -2.49 3.95
C ILE A 96 -11.62 -3.23 4.04
N ALA A 97 -11.39 -4.13 3.08
CA ALA A 97 -10.14 -4.83 2.85
C ALA A 97 -9.34 -4.12 1.76
N LEU A 98 -8.12 -3.69 2.05
CA LEU A 98 -7.18 -3.15 1.06
C LEU A 98 -6.20 -4.25 0.68
N GLN A 99 -6.20 -4.68 -0.58
CA GLN A 99 -5.39 -5.77 -1.08
C GLN A 99 -4.06 -5.31 -1.68
N HIS A 100 -2.94 -5.88 -1.24
CA HIS A 100 -1.62 -5.70 -1.88
C HIS A 100 -1.09 -7.02 -2.46
N GLN A 101 -0.29 -6.95 -3.53
CA GLN A 101 0.27 -8.13 -4.18
C GLN A 101 1.79 -8.30 -4.02
N GLU A 102 2.56 -7.33 -3.52
CA GLU A 102 4.04 -7.45 -3.47
C GLU A 102 4.56 -8.32 -2.30
N ASN A 103 4.24 -9.61 -2.33
CA ASN A 103 4.46 -10.52 -1.20
C ASN A 103 5.91 -11.01 -1.04
N GLY A 104 6.81 -10.65 -1.96
CA GLY A 104 8.25 -10.91 -1.80
C GLY A 104 8.80 -10.26 -0.53
N HIS A 105 8.34 -9.05 -0.20
CA HIS A 105 8.78 -8.29 0.97
C HIS A 105 8.35 -8.86 2.33
N VAL A 106 7.42 -9.82 2.35
CA VAL A 106 6.90 -10.44 3.60
C VAL A 106 7.35 -11.89 3.77
N THR A 107 7.85 -12.53 2.72
CA THR A 107 8.27 -13.94 2.77
C THR A 107 9.72 -14.20 2.41
N LEU A 108 10.44 -13.18 1.92
CA LEU A 108 11.88 -13.21 1.67
C LEU A 108 12.56 -11.98 2.31
N PRO A 109 12.42 -11.75 3.64
CA PRO A 109 13.04 -10.61 4.32
C PRO A 109 14.57 -10.58 4.15
N GLU A 110 15.21 -11.73 3.95
CA GLU A 110 16.64 -11.86 3.67
C GLU A 110 17.10 -11.13 2.40
N ASN A 111 16.19 -10.85 1.46
CA ASN A 111 16.51 -10.06 0.26
C ASN A 111 16.69 -8.57 0.56
N SER A 112 16.39 -8.13 1.79
CA SER A 112 16.53 -6.75 2.23
C SER A 112 17.01 -6.73 3.68
N PRO A 113 18.23 -7.22 3.98
CA PRO A 113 18.70 -7.42 5.35
C PRO A 113 18.84 -6.10 6.13
N GLN A 114 18.92 -4.97 5.41
CA GLN A 114 18.95 -3.62 5.98
C GLN A 114 17.57 -3.15 6.50
N LYS A 115 16.48 -3.83 6.13
CA LYS A 115 15.12 -3.49 6.54
C LYS A 115 14.75 -4.28 7.79
N GLU A 116 14.54 -3.60 8.91
CA GLU A 116 14.15 -4.23 10.18
C GLU A 116 12.75 -4.85 10.15
N SER A 117 11.86 -4.36 9.25
CA SER A 117 10.51 -4.89 9.09
C SER A 117 10.00 -4.67 7.66
N SER A 118 8.89 -5.33 7.31
CA SER A 118 8.15 -5.07 6.07
C SER A 118 7.46 -3.70 6.02
N GLY A 119 7.50 -2.93 7.11
CA GLY A 119 6.93 -1.59 7.20
C GLY A 119 5.48 -1.55 7.71
N MET A 120 4.92 -0.34 7.76
CA MET A 120 3.57 -0.05 8.24
C MET A 120 2.77 0.66 7.14
N ILE A 121 1.49 0.33 7.04
CA ILE A 121 0.52 1.05 6.22
C ILE A 121 -0.23 2.05 7.09
N TYR A 122 -0.29 3.28 6.60
CA TYR A 122 -1.07 4.37 7.19
C TYR A 122 -2.23 4.68 6.26
N ILE A 123 -3.44 4.63 6.78
CA ILE A 123 -4.64 4.83 5.99
C ILE A 123 -5.34 6.10 6.45
N TYR A 124 -5.43 7.07 5.55
CA TYR A 124 -6.05 8.36 5.79
C TYR A 124 -7.36 8.48 5.02
N GLY A 125 -8.28 9.29 5.52
CA GLY A 125 -9.56 9.56 4.86
C GLY A 125 -9.97 11.02 4.95
N THR A 126 -10.55 11.52 3.86
CA THR A 126 -11.14 12.85 3.76
C THR A 126 -12.33 12.82 2.80
N SER A 127 -13.34 13.67 3.04
CA SER A 127 -14.41 13.94 2.08
C SER A 127 -14.06 15.05 1.08
N ASN A 128 -12.97 15.79 1.31
CA ASN A 128 -12.57 16.96 0.55
C ASN A 128 -11.11 16.79 0.07
N PRO A 129 -10.79 15.81 -0.80
CA PRO A 129 -9.39 15.57 -1.20
C PRO A 129 -8.87 16.68 -2.13
N SER A 130 -7.55 16.81 -2.28
CA SER A 130 -6.89 17.77 -3.19
C SER A 130 -5.87 17.08 -4.08
N GLU A 131 -5.67 17.58 -5.31
CA GLU A 131 -4.58 17.10 -6.20
C GLU A 131 -3.20 17.52 -5.70
N ASP A 132 -3.15 18.56 -4.87
CA ASP A 132 -1.94 19.11 -4.28
C ASP A 132 -1.68 18.58 -2.87
N ASP A 133 -2.42 17.55 -2.44
CA ASP A 133 -2.13 16.82 -1.20
C ASP A 133 -0.72 16.23 -1.27
N THR A 134 0.14 16.55 -0.29
CA THR A 134 1.55 16.12 -0.25
C THR A 134 1.80 15.13 0.87
N LEU A 135 2.84 14.31 0.73
CA LEU A 135 3.18 13.34 1.75
C LEU A 135 3.53 14.03 3.07
N ARG A 136 4.28 15.15 3.03
CA ARG A 136 4.63 15.93 4.23
C ARG A 136 3.45 16.60 4.91
N SER A 137 2.43 17.03 4.17
CA SER A 137 1.26 17.71 4.78
C SER A 137 0.25 16.74 5.41
N ILE A 138 0.30 15.45 5.06
CA ILE A 138 -0.65 14.42 5.53
C ILE A 138 0.00 13.38 6.43
N HIS A 139 1.08 12.73 5.98
CA HIS A 139 1.63 11.56 6.67
C HIS A 139 2.23 11.94 8.03
N ARG A 140 1.72 11.34 9.10
CA ARG A 140 2.04 11.68 10.51
C ARG A 140 1.69 13.12 10.91
N VAL A 141 0.97 13.84 10.07
CA VAL A 141 0.44 15.18 10.37
C VAL A 141 -1.05 15.09 10.65
N TRP A 142 -1.82 14.41 9.79
CA TRP A 142 -3.22 14.10 10.08
C TRP A 142 -3.32 13.09 11.22
N ASP A 143 -4.09 13.42 12.25
CA ASP A 143 -4.30 12.59 13.43
C ASP A 143 -5.65 11.86 13.42
N CYS A 144 -5.89 10.98 14.39
CA CYS A 144 -7.16 10.24 14.49
C CYS A 144 -8.35 11.11 14.89
N ASN A 145 -8.10 12.29 15.46
CA ASN A 145 -9.13 13.24 15.89
C ASN A 145 -9.61 14.15 14.75
N GLY A 146 -8.92 14.14 13.61
CA GLY A 146 -9.20 15.02 12.48
C GLY A 146 -8.83 16.48 12.75
N ARG A 147 -7.87 16.72 13.63
CA ARG A 147 -7.40 18.08 14.00
C ARG A 147 -6.00 18.39 13.49
N GLY A 148 -5.27 17.37 13.08
CA GLY A 148 -3.94 17.51 12.50
C GLY A 148 -3.96 18.16 11.11
N GLY A 149 -2.85 18.83 10.76
CA GLY A 149 -2.69 19.48 9.47
C GLY A 149 -3.72 20.58 9.23
N ASP A 150 -4.40 20.51 8.08
CA ASP A 150 -5.44 21.45 7.66
C ASP A 150 -6.86 21.06 8.09
N GLY A 151 -7.01 19.99 8.88
CA GLY A 151 -8.28 19.55 9.43
C GLY A 151 -9.28 18.99 8.41
N ARG A 152 -8.89 18.79 7.14
CA ARG A 152 -9.79 18.23 6.11
C ARG A 152 -9.99 16.72 6.23
N GLY A 153 -9.13 16.02 6.95
CA GLY A 153 -9.18 14.58 7.07
C GLY A 153 -8.54 14.07 8.34
N ARG A 154 -8.41 12.74 8.42
CA ARG A 154 -7.91 12.06 9.63
C ARG A 154 -7.19 10.77 9.30
N LEU A 155 -6.36 10.31 10.23
CA LEU A 155 -5.82 8.96 10.25
C LEU A 155 -6.92 7.97 10.68
N LEU A 156 -7.26 7.03 9.79
CA LEU A 156 -8.27 6.00 10.04
C LEU A 156 -7.67 4.77 10.71
N ALA A 157 -6.49 4.34 10.24
CA ALA A 157 -5.82 3.17 10.76
C ALA A 157 -4.32 3.18 10.48
N VAL A 158 -3.58 2.50 11.34
CA VAL A 158 -2.19 2.07 11.11
C VAL A 158 -2.15 0.57 11.26
N ARG A 159 -1.50 -0.12 10.31
CA ARG A 159 -1.41 -1.59 10.29
C ARG A 159 -0.03 -2.04 9.81
N PRO A 160 0.50 -3.19 10.27
CA PRO A 160 1.69 -3.75 9.68
C PRO A 160 1.44 -4.10 8.21
N PHE A 161 2.41 -3.85 7.34
CA PHE A 161 2.31 -4.27 5.94
C PHE A 161 2.13 -5.78 5.85
N ASP A 162 2.92 -6.54 6.61
CA ASP A 162 2.78 -7.99 6.76
C ASP A 162 1.62 -8.35 7.71
N ASP A 163 0.61 -9.05 7.20
CA ASP A 163 -0.55 -9.54 7.98
C ASP A 163 -0.30 -10.89 8.68
N GLY A 164 0.89 -11.48 8.49
CA GLY A 164 1.27 -12.76 9.08
C GLY A 164 0.70 -13.99 8.35
N GLN A 165 -0.16 -13.80 7.35
CA GLN A 165 -0.85 -14.88 6.64
C GLN A 165 -0.47 -14.98 5.17
N CYS A 166 -0.18 -13.85 4.54
CA CYS A 166 0.10 -13.79 3.12
C CYS A 166 1.48 -14.31 2.76
N TYR A 167 1.60 -14.86 1.56
CA TYR A 167 2.87 -15.42 1.11
C TYR A 167 3.02 -15.41 -0.40
N GLN A 168 4.25 -15.12 -0.85
CA GLN A 168 4.70 -15.52 -2.17
C GLN A 168 5.19 -16.97 -2.07
N ILE A 169 4.75 -17.84 -2.97
CA ILE A 169 5.20 -19.24 -2.96
C ILE A 169 6.70 -19.26 -3.29
N ASN A 170 7.50 -19.74 -2.35
CA ASN A 170 8.93 -19.93 -2.50
C ASN A 170 9.42 -21.01 -1.51
N ASN A 171 10.73 -21.28 -1.51
CA ASN A 171 11.34 -22.32 -0.67
C ASN A 171 11.79 -21.82 0.72
N GLY A 172 11.59 -20.53 1.03
CA GLY A 172 11.91 -19.93 2.32
C GLY A 172 11.02 -20.45 3.45
N ASN A 173 11.53 -20.41 4.67
CA ASN A 173 10.84 -20.97 5.85
C ASN A 173 9.50 -20.27 6.14
N ILE A 174 9.44 -18.95 6.00
CA ILE A 174 8.21 -18.18 6.23
C ILE A 174 7.13 -18.60 5.23
N SER A 175 7.49 -18.68 3.93
CA SER A 175 6.55 -19.11 2.89
C SER A 175 6.03 -20.52 3.14
N ARG A 176 6.90 -21.49 3.43
CA ARG A 176 6.49 -22.88 3.68
C ARG A 176 5.58 -23.01 4.91
N SER A 177 5.90 -22.30 5.99
CA SER A 177 5.07 -22.27 7.20
C SER A 177 3.67 -21.70 6.91
N ARG A 178 3.58 -20.56 6.22
CA ARG A 178 2.29 -19.95 5.86
C ARG A 178 1.49 -20.77 4.85
N GLN A 179 2.15 -21.45 3.91
CA GLN A 179 1.50 -22.40 2.99
C GLN A 179 0.78 -23.53 3.75
N ALA A 180 1.41 -24.06 4.81
CA ALA A 180 0.82 -25.09 5.64
C ALA A 180 -0.33 -24.57 6.51
N ALA A 181 -0.15 -23.39 7.12
CA ALA A 181 -1.15 -22.80 8.04
C ALA A 181 -2.36 -22.18 7.32
N TYR A 182 -2.15 -21.60 6.15
CA TYR A 182 -3.16 -20.82 5.43
C TYR A 182 -3.30 -21.29 3.98
N PRO A 183 -3.76 -22.54 3.74
CA PRO A 183 -3.84 -23.10 2.40
C PRO A 183 -4.74 -22.24 1.51
N LYS A 184 -4.19 -21.79 0.38
CA LYS A 184 -4.86 -20.93 -0.58
C LYS A 184 -5.08 -21.66 -1.92
N LYS A 185 -6.25 -21.47 -2.56
CA LYS A 185 -6.52 -22.05 -3.90
C LYS A 185 -5.47 -21.60 -4.92
N LYS A 186 -5.04 -22.46 -5.83
CA LYS A 186 -3.93 -22.20 -6.78
C LYS A 186 -4.34 -21.33 -7.99
N LEU A 187 -5.09 -20.25 -7.77
CA LEU A 187 -5.70 -19.48 -8.87
C LEU A 187 -4.83 -18.36 -9.44
N LEU A 188 -3.75 -17.95 -8.78
CA LEU A 188 -2.74 -17.06 -9.35
C LEU A 188 -1.40 -17.44 -8.73
N ILE A 189 -0.48 -17.92 -9.55
CA ILE A 189 0.72 -18.64 -9.13
C ILE A 189 1.78 -17.72 -8.52
N HIS A 190 1.62 -16.39 -8.52
CA HIS A 190 2.73 -15.52 -8.09
C HIS A 190 2.53 -14.73 -6.80
N GLN A 191 1.35 -14.24 -6.43
CA GLN A 191 1.27 -13.34 -5.27
C GLN A 191 -0.14 -13.38 -4.64
N ARG A 192 -0.25 -13.53 -3.31
CA ARG A 192 -1.50 -13.37 -2.57
C ARG A 192 -1.28 -12.70 -1.22
N LEU A 193 -2.20 -11.95 -0.61
CA LEU A 193 -3.01 -10.77 -0.99
C LEU A 193 -3.15 -10.08 0.38
N LEU A 194 -2.30 -9.12 0.74
CA LEU A 194 -2.33 -8.53 2.10
C LEU A 194 -3.61 -7.73 2.24
N TYR A 195 -4.45 -8.03 3.25
CA TYR A 195 -5.67 -7.27 3.50
C TYR A 195 -5.54 -6.43 4.77
N HIS A 196 -5.64 -5.11 4.60
CA HIS A 196 -5.75 -4.19 5.74
C HIS A 196 -7.21 -3.87 6.00
N LEU A 197 -7.66 -4.13 7.23
CA LEU A 197 -9.02 -3.84 7.70
C LEU A 197 -9.11 -2.42 8.24
N LEU A 198 -9.96 -1.63 7.58
CA LEU A 198 -10.57 -0.41 8.12
C LEU A 198 -11.89 -0.74 8.76
#